data_AF-A0A1S8WP67-F1
#
_entry.id   AF-A0A1S8WP67-F1
#
_cell.length_a   1.000
_cell.length_b   1.000
_cell.length_c   1.000
_cell.angle_alpha   90.00
_cell.angle_beta   90.00
_cell.angle_gamma   90.00
#
_symmetry.space_group_name_H-M   'P 1'
#
loop_
_entity.id
_entity.type
_entity.pdbx_description
1 polymer ?
#
loop_
_entity_poly.entity_id
_entity_poly.type
_entity_poly.pdbx_seq_one_letter_code
_entity_poly.pdbx_strand_id
1 'polypeptide(L)'
;MQGPTIFTAYNVVRLLGNILVLLLVCFGGALAGTSTYVLVLYENIAEVFGRYVFYGCLYAVLACGIFAIVLGLFAFYDFTQENRFTTILTVVSSICLFTIVLILGIILFSYPRTMQDRVLQAMTSTLPEYGQTNQMTKAWDMMQSFLRCCAIYNLDWHAYKNTVWFRTTNMQLHEKDVLLPVIAETVHHSSCVSVASPFYLSVPQSCCYTLLDALTGYPTDTYRDQTRCQNWQYGPPLYTDGPHNDALYY
;
A
#
# COMPACT_ATOMS: atom_id res chain seq x y z
N MET A 1 -55.52 26.13 24.95
CA MET A 1 -54.09 25.84 25.21
C MET A 1 -53.62 24.86 24.15
N GLN A 2 -53.09 25.37 23.03
CA GLN A 2 -52.49 24.53 21.99
C GLN A 2 -51.07 24.17 22.46
N GLY A 3 -50.81 22.87 22.64
CA GLY A 3 -49.48 22.37 22.96
C GLY A 3 -48.47 22.68 21.84
N PRO A 4 -47.17 22.72 22.14
CA PRO A 4 -46.16 23.12 21.17
C PRO A 4 -46.09 22.10 20.04
N THR A 5 -46.51 22.50 18.84
CA THR A 5 -46.37 21.71 17.61
C THR A 5 -44.90 21.73 17.17
N ILE A 6 -44.08 20.94 17.85
CA ILE A 6 -42.65 20.79 17.59
C ILE A 6 -42.39 20.14 16.21
N PHE A 7 -43.39 19.46 15.64
CA PHE A 7 -43.28 18.76 14.35
C PHE A 7 -44.10 19.45 13.24
N THR A 8 -43.60 20.56 12.72
CA THR A 8 -43.94 20.97 11.35
C THR A 8 -42.97 20.27 10.39
N ALA A 9 -43.45 19.80 9.23
CA ALA A 9 -42.60 19.11 8.24
C ALA A 9 -41.31 19.88 7.90
N TYR A 10 -41.38 21.21 7.97
CA TYR A 10 -40.26 22.13 7.80
C TYR A 10 -39.13 21.93 8.84
N ASN A 11 -39.45 21.75 10.13
CA ASN A 11 -38.44 21.51 11.17
C ASN A 11 -37.74 20.16 10.99
N VAL A 12 -38.45 19.16 10.46
CA VAL A 12 -37.90 17.82 10.18
C VAL A 12 -36.87 17.87 9.06
N VAL A 13 -37.18 18.57 7.96
CA VAL A 13 -36.26 18.75 6.83
C VAL A 13 -34.97 19.46 7.27
N ARG A 14 -35.10 20.51 8.09
CA ARG A 14 -33.96 21.27 8.61
C ARG A 14 -33.08 20.44 9.54
N LEU A 15 -33.68 19.64 10.42
CA LEU A 15 -32.95 18.73 11.31
C LEU A 15 -32.20 17.64 10.51
N LEU A 16 -32.88 16.99 9.56
CA LEU A 16 -32.27 15.99 8.69
C LEU A 16 -31.14 16.57 7.85
N GLY A 17 -31.33 17.76 7.28
CA GLY A 17 -30.30 18.48 6.54
C GLY A 17 -29.05 18.73 7.37
N ASN A 18 -29.20 19.25 8.59
CA ASN A 18 -28.08 19.50 9.50
C ASN A 18 -27.33 18.20 9.87
N ILE A 19 -28.04 17.09 10.08
CA ILE A 19 -27.40 15.79 10.36
C ILE A 19 -26.59 15.32 9.14
N LEU A 20 -27.14 15.41 7.92
CA LEU A 20 -26.44 15.02 6.70
C LEU A 20 -25.20 15.89 6.45
N VAL A 21 -25.29 17.19 6.71
CA VAL A 21 -24.17 18.12 6.61
C VAL A 21 -23.07 17.79 7.61
N LEU A 22 -23.44 17.46 8.86
CA LEU A 22 -22.47 17.04 9.87
C LEU A 22 -21.72 15.78 9.42
N LEU A 23 -22.45 14.79 8.87
CA LEU A 23 -21.82 13.59 8.32
C LEU A 23 -20.86 13.93 7.18
N LEU A 24 -21.25 14.82 6.25
CA LEU A 24 -20.39 15.25 5.15
C LEU A 24 -19.08 15.87 5.65
N VAL A 25 -19.14 16.75 6.66
CA VAL A 25 -17.95 17.36 7.25
C VAL A 25 -17.06 16.32 7.92
N CYS A 26 -17.65 15.36 8.65
CA CYS A 26 -16.91 14.26 9.26
C CYS A 26 -16.20 13.39 8.21
N PHE A 27 -16.88 13.04 7.11
CA PHE A 27 -16.27 12.30 6.01
C PHE A 27 -15.18 13.10 5.30
N GLY A 28 -15.40 14.39 5.04
CA GLY A 28 -14.39 15.27 4.46
C GLY A 28 -13.15 15.39 5.34
N GLY A 29 -13.34 15.51 6.66
CA GLY A 29 -12.28 15.53 7.67
C GLY A 29 -11.51 14.20 7.71
N ALA A 30 -12.20 13.07 7.67
CA ALA A 30 -11.58 11.76 7.61
C ALA A 30 -10.71 11.61 6.35
N LEU A 31 -11.23 12.01 5.17
CA LEU A 31 -10.47 11.96 3.91
C LEU A 31 -9.23 12.86 3.95
N ALA A 32 -9.36 14.11 4.39
CA ALA A 32 -8.23 15.02 4.50
C ALA A 32 -7.18 14.50 5.51
N GLY A 33 -7.64 13.94 6.63
CA GLY A 33 -6.79 13.34 7.65
C GLY A 33 -6.03 12.12 7.15
N THR A 34 -6.71 11.17 6.49
CA THR A 34 -6.06 9.98 5.93
C THR A 34 -5.10 10.33 4.80
N SER A 35 -5.46 11.23 3.90
CA SER A 35 -4.54 11.68 2.84
C SER A 35 -3.28 12.33 3.41
N THR A 36 -3.42 13.20 4.42
CA THR A 36 -2.27 13.83 5.09
C THR A 36 -1.41 12.80 5.82
N TYR A 37 -2.04 11.85 6.52
CA TYR A 37 -1.34 10.75 7.18
C TYR A 37 -0.52 9.92 6.20
N VAL A 38 -1.09 9.58 5.04
CA VAL A 38 -0.39 8.81 4.00
C VAL A 38 0.78 9.59 3.41
N LEU A 39 0.60 10.89 3.13
CA LEU A 39 1.65 11.75 2.61
C LEU A 39 2.87 11.83 3.54
N VAL A 40 2.65 11.88 4.84
CA VAL A 40 3.73 12.02 5.83
C VAL A 40 4.41 10.69 6.11
N LEU A 41 3.64 9.61 6.31
CA LEU A 41 4.19 8.34 6.81
C LEU A 41 4.67 7.41 5.69
N TYR A 42 4.16 7.58 4.47
CA TYR A 42 4.39 6.65 3.35
C TYR A 42 4.98 7.36 2.11
N GLU A 43 5.71 8.46 2.29
CA GLU A 43 6.34 9.23 1.21
C GLU A 43 7.21 8.37 0.27
N ASN A 44 7.85 7.32 0.82
CA ASN A 44 8.77 6.45 0.10
C ASN A 44 8.04 5.49 -0.86
N ILE A 45 6.80 5.10 -0.55
CA ILE A 45 6.02 4.18 -1.41
C ILE A 45 5.78 4.77 -2.80
N ALA A 46 5.75 6.11 -2.90
CA ALA A 46 5.58 6.82 -4.16
C ALA A 46 6.68 6.51 -5.20
N GLU A 47 7.86 6.06 -4.76
CA GLU A 47 8.96 5.71 -5.65
C GLU A 47 8.67 4.43 -6.45
N VAL A 48 7.98 3.46 -5.84
CA VAL A 48 7.66 2.15 -6.45
C VAL A 48 6.43 2.22 -7.35
N PHE A 49 5.41 2.99 -6.95
CA PHE A 49 4.16 3.16 -7.72
C PHE A 49 4.23 4.21 -8.83
N GLY A 50 5.30 5.02 -8.85
CA GLY A 50 5.43 6.17 -9.73
C GLY A 50 4.93 7.45 -9.08
N ARG A 51 5.87 8.38 -8.80
CA ARG A 51 5.63 9.60 -8.01
C ARG A 51 4.43 10.40 -8.51
N TYR A 52 4.33 10.63 -9.82
CA TYR A 52 3.29 11.49 -10.40
C TYR A 52 1.88 10.96 -10.18
N VAL A 53 1.67 9.65 -10.36
CA VAL A 53 0.35 9.02 -10.21
C VAL A 53 -0.05 8.98 -8.74
N PHE A 54 0.88 8.57 -7.88
CA PHE A 54 0.63 8.44 -6.45
C PHE A 54 0.33 9.79 -5.79
N TYR A 55 1.19 10.79 -5.97
CA TYR A 55 0.99 12.12 -5.39
C TYR A 55 -0.21 12.84 -6.02
N GLY A 56 -0.44 12.68 -7.33
CA GLY A 56 -1.61 13.24 -8.01
C GLY A 56 -2.93 12.76 -7.38
N CYS A 57 -3.05 11.46 -7.15
CA CYS A 57 -4.22 10.88 -6.48
C CYS A 57 -4.37 11.38 -5.03
N LEU A 58 -3.28 11.40 -4.25
CA LEU A 58 -3.34 11.84 -2.86
C LEU A 58 -3.71 13.32 -2.71
N TYR A 59 -3.13 14.20 -3.53
CA TYR A 59 -3.49 15.62 -3.52
C TYR A 59 -4.92 15.86 -3.98
N ALA A 60 -5.42 15.07 -4.95
CA ALA A 60 -6.81 15.15 -5.37
C ALA A 60 -7.78 14.76 -4.23
N VAL A 61 -7.52 13.65 -3.53
CA VAL A 61 -8.36 13.22 -2.39
C VAL A 61 -8.30 14.25 -1.24
N LEU A 62 -7.11 14.78 -0.95
CA LEU A 62 -6.95 15.84 0.04
C LEU A 62 -7.75 17.10 -0.31
N ALA A 63 -7.67 17.55 -1.57
CA ALA A 63 -8.42 18.70 -2.06
C ALA A 63 -9.94 18.46 -1.99
N CYS A 64 -10.41 17.27 -2.37
CA CYS A 64 -11.82 16.88 -2.24
C CYS A 64 -12.29 16.87 -0.78
N GLY A 65 -11.46 16.38 0.15
CA GLY A 65 -11.76 16.38 1.59
C GLY A 65 -11.91 17.81 2.15
N ILE A 66 -10.97 18.69 1.82
CA ILE A 66 -11.04 20.12 2.22
C ILE A 66 -12.27 20.80 1.60
N PHE A 67 -12.53 20.55 0.31
CA PHE A 67 -13.70 21.11 -0.37
C PHE A 67 -15.01 20.64 0.25
N ALA A 68 -15.12 19.36 0.64
CA ALA A 68 -16.29 18.82 1.33
C ALA A 68 -16.53 19.48 2.71
N ILE A 69 -15.46 19.77 3.46
CA ILE A 69 -15.55 20.49 4.74
C ILE A 69 -16.08 21.92 4.50
N VAL A 70 -15.51 22.65 3.54
CA VAL A 70 -15.93 24.03 3.22
C VAL A 70 -17.39 24.05 2.74
N LEU A 71 -17.77 23.13 1.86
CA LEU A 71 -19.14 22.97 1.38
C LEU A 71 -20.09 22.67 2.55
N GLY A 72 -19.68 21.80 3.48
CA GLY A 72 -20.44 21.48 4.68
C GLY A 72 -20.68 22.70 5.58
N LEU A 73 -19.69 23.57 5.76
CA LEU A 73 -19.86 24.82 6.53
C LEU A 73 -20.89 25.76 5.87
N PHE A 74 -20.84 25.92 4.55
CA PHE A 74 -21.84 26.71 3.83
C PHE A 74 -23.23 26.07 3.88
N ALA A 75 -23.32 24.75 3.78
CA ALA A 75 -24.60 24.03 3.89
C ALA A 75 -25.20 24.13 5.30
N PHE A 76 -24.38 24.08 6.35
CA PHE A 76 -24.83 24.28 7.73
C PHE A 76 -25.36 25.70 7.94
N TYR A 77 -24.65 26.69 7.37
CA TYR A 77 -25.10 28.07 7.40
C TYR A 77 -26.44 28.25 6.67
N ASP A 78 -26.60 27.62 5.50
CA ASP A 78 -27.83 27.67 4.70
C ASP A 78 -29.06 27.09 5.42
N PHE A 79 -28.89 25.97 6.14
CA PHE A 79 -29.96 25.44 6.99
C PHE A 79 -30.20 26.28 8.23
N THR A 80 -29.23 27.09 8.69
CA THR A 80 -29.40 27.92 9.88
C THR A 80 -30.01 29.29 9.56
N GLN A 81 -29.64 29.87 8.42
CA GLN A 81 -30.11 31.16 7.95
C GLN A 81 -30.65 31.03 6.52
N GLU A 82 -31.90 31.46 6.31
CA GLU A 82 -32.55 31.42 5.00
C GLU A 82 -32.06 32.56 4.09
N ASN A 83 -30.81 32.47 3.64
CA ASN A 83 -30.27 33.40 2.64
C ASN A 83 -30.29 32.76 1.25
N ARG A 84 -31.02 33.37 0.32
CA ARG A 84 -31.14 32.90 -1.08
C ARG A 84 -29.77 32.73 -1.76
N PHE A 85 -28.80 33.59 -1.44
CA PHE A 85 -27.47 33.50 -2.02
C PHE A 85 -26.72 32.24 -1.56
N THR A 86 -26.80 31.90 -0.27
CA THR A 86 -26.11 30.71 0.26
C THR A 86 -26.75 29.44 -0.26
N THR A 87 -28.09 29.42 -0.42
CA THR A 87 -28.79 28.27 -1.00
C THR A 87 -28.39 28.02 -2.45
N ILE A 88 -28.28 29.08 -3.27
CA ILE A 88 -27.82 28.94 -4.66
C ILE A 88 -26.37 28.43 -4.69
N LEU A 89 -25.50 28.99 -3.85
CA LEU A 89 -24.09 28.58 -3.79
C LEU A 89 -23.93 27.12 -3.37
N THR A 90 -24.66 26.67 -2.35
CA THR A 90 -24.61 25.29 -1.84
C THR A 90 -25.15 24.30 -2.86
N VAL A 91 -26.26 24.62 -3.54
CA VAL A 91 -26.84 23.76 -4.58
C VAL A 91 -25.91 23.63 -5.78
N VAL A 92 -25.39 24.74 -6.32
CA VAL A 92 -24.49 24.71 -7.47
C VAL A 92 -23.21 23.94 -7.13
N SER A 93 -22.61 24.22 -5.98
CA SER A 93 -21.39 23.54 -5.54
C SER A 93 -21.59 22.05 -5.29
N SER A 94 -22.77 21.65 -4.77
CA SER A 94 -23.13 20.24 -4.60
C SER A 94 -23.29 19.50 -5.93
N ILE A 95 -23.90 20.15 -6.93
CA ILE A 95 -24.01 19.60 -8.28
C ILE A 95 -22.61 19.42 -8.89
N CYS A 96 -21.72 20.41 -8.76
CA CYS A 96 -20.33 20.30 -9.23
C CYS A 96 -19.57 19.16 -8.53
N LEU A 97 -19.73 19.01 -7.21
CA LEU A 97 -19.09 17.92 -6.46
C LEU A 97 -19.61 16.56 -6.96
N PHE A 98 -20.93 16.44 -7.14
CA PHE A 98 -21.56 15.23 -7.64
C PHE A 98 -21.05 14.85 -9.03
N THR A 99 -20.93 15.80 -9.96
CA THR A 99 -20.41 15.50 -11.30
C THR A 99 -18.95 15.07 -11.27
N ILE A 100 -18.10 15.70 -10.46
CA ILE A 100 -16.69 15.31 -10.30
C ILE A 100 -16.59 13.89 -9.73
N VAL A 101 -17.34 13.57 -8.67
CA VAL A 101 -17.34 12.23 -8.07
C VAL A 101 -17.84 11.18 -9.05
N LEU A 102 -18.87 11.48 -9.84
CA LEU A 102 -19.34 10.57 -10.89
C LEU A 102 -18.27 10.32 -11.95
N ILE A 103 -17.60 11.38 -12.43
CA ILE A 103 -16.52 11.24 -13.43
C ILE A 103 -15.38 10.39 -12.87
N LEU A 104 -14.94 10.65 -11.62
CA LEU A 104 -13.91 9.87 -10.96
C LEU A 104 -14.33 8.41 -10.77
N GLY A 105 -15.59 8.17 -10.37
CA GLY A 105 -16.16 6.83 -10.24
C GLY A 105 -16.15 6.07 -11.57
N ILE A 106 -16.51 6.72 -12.67
CA ILE A 106 -16.47 6.13 -14.02
C ILE A 106 -15.03 5.80 -14.41
N ILE A 107 -14.07 6.69 -14.16
CA ILE A 107 -12.64 6.44 -14.44
C ILE A 107 -12.13 5.24 -13.63
N LEU A 108 -12.42 5.20 -12.32
CA LEU A 108 -11.99 4.08 -11.47
C LEU A 108 -12.60 2.75 -11.93
N PHE A 109 -13.86 2.76 -12.36
CA PHE A 109 -14.54 1.57 -12.87
C PHE A 109 -14.01 1.13 -14.25
N SER A 110 -13.68 2.09 -15.11
CA SER A 110 -13.27 1.85 -16.50
C SER A 110 -11.82 1.39 -16.66
N TYR A 111 -10.91 1.76 -15.74
CA TYR A 111 -9.47 1.59 -15.94
C TYR A 111 -8.76 0.55 -15.04
N PRO A 112 -9.40 -0.52 -14.51
CA PRO A 112 -8.72 -1.43 -13.58
C PRO A 112 -7.50 -2.12 -14.22
N ARG A 113 -7.60 -2.53 -15.49
CA ARG A 113 -6.51 -3.19 -16.22
C ARG A 113 -5.36 -2.25 -16.51
N THR A 114 -5.65 -1.07 -17.06
CA THR A 114 -4.62 -0.08 -17.39
C THR A 114 -3.87 0.40 -16.14
N MET A 115 -4.57 0.58 -15.02
CA MET A 115 -3.93 0.93 -13.75
C MET A 115 -3.02 -0.20 -13.27
N GLN A 116 -3.49 -1.46 -13.33
CA GLN A 116 -2.68 -2.62 -12.98
C GLN A 116 -1.41 -2.70 -13.82
N ASP A 117 -1.51 -2.53 -15.15
CA ASP A 117 -0.38 -2.59 -16.06
C ASP A 117 0.65 -1.48 -15.77
N ARG A 118 0.19 -0.27 -15.43
CA ARG A 118 1.07 0.85 -15.06
C ARG A 118 1.82 0.60 -13.78
N VAL A 119 1.12 0.09 -12.76
CA VAL A 119 1.74 -0.26 -11.48
C VAL A 119 2.75 -1.39 -11.67
N LEU A 120 2.38 -2.43 -12.43
CA LEU A 120 3.25 -3.55 -12.75
C LEU A 120 4.50 -3.11 -13.50
N GLN A 121 4.34 -2.23 -14.49
CA GLN A 121 5.44 -1.63 -15.24
C GLN A 121 6.38 -0.84 -14.33
N ALA A 122 5.82 0.01 -13.45
CA ALA A 122 6.60 0.81 -12.51
C ALA A 122 7.40 -0.08 -11.53
N MET A 123 6.76 -1.10 -10.96
CA MET A 123 7.42 -2.10 -10.10
C MET A 123 8.54 -2.83 -10.83
N THR A 124 8.28 -3.29 -12.06
CA THR A 124 9.27 -4.03 -12.85
C THR A 124 10.49 -3.15 -13.17
N SER A 125 10.27 -1.87 -13.43
CA SER A 125 11.35 -0.91 -13.68
C SER A 125 12.16 -0.54 -12.43
N THR A 126 11.54 -0.53 -11.25
CA THR A 126 12.16 -0.06 -10.01
C THR A 126 12.80 -1.18 -9.18
N LEU A 127 12.42 -2.45 -9.40
CA LEU A 127 13.00 -3.57 -8.67
C LEU A 127 14.52 -3.71 -8.86
N PRO A 128 15.10 -3.57 -10.07
CA PRO A 128 16.56 -3.65 -10.24
C PRO A 128 17.33 -2.59 -9.42
N GLU A 129 16.71 -1.44 -9.15
CA GLU A 129 17.27 -0.34 -8.35
C GLU A 129 17.16 -0.59 -6.83
N TYR A 130 16.52 -1.68 -6.41
CA TYR A 130 16.46 -2.07 -5.00
C TYR A 130 17.88 -2.25 -4.44
N GLY A 131 18.19 -1.57 -3.33
CA GLY A 131 19.53 -1.50 -2.75
C GLY A 131 20.43 -0.37 -3.27
N GLN A 132 19.97 0.43 -4.25
CA GLN A 132 20.75 1.55 -4.77
C GLN A 132 20.72 2.78 -3.86
N THR A 133 19.56 3.12 -3.32
CA THR A 133 19.38 4.24 -2.40
C THR A 133 18.56 3.80 -1.19
N ASN A 134 18.78 4.46 -0.04
CA ASN A 134 18.03 4.17 1.18
C ASN A 134 16.51 4.40 1.01
N GLN A 135 16.11 5.34 0.14
CA GLN A 135 14.68 5.60 -0.14
C GLN A 135 14.05 4.44 -0.90
N MET A 136 14.71 3.96 -1.97
CA MET A 136 14.23 2.82 -2.74
C MET A 136 14.18 1.53 -1.92
N THR A 137 15.21 1.27 -1.10
CA THR A 137 15.21 0.10 -0.22
C THR A 137 14.06 0.15 0.78
N LYS A 138 13.85 1.29 1.46
CA LYS A 138 12.73 1.45 2.40
C LYS A 138 11.37 1.31 1.72
N ALA A 139 11.22 1.84 0.51
CA ALA A 139 9.97 1.76 -0.24
C ALA A 139 9.58 0.31 -0.55
N TRP A 140 10.55 -0.47 -1.05
CA TRP A 140 10.36 -1.89 -1.35
C TRP A 140 10.16 -2.73 -0.08
N ASP A 141 10.96 -2.52 0.97
CA ASP A 141 10.84 -3.25 2.23
C ASP A 141 9.46 -3.04 2.88
N MET A 142 9.00 -1.78 2.87
CA MET A 142 7.67 -1.40 3.36
C MET A 142 6.56 -2.04 2.51
N MET A 143 6.73 -2.06 1.19
CA MET A 143 5.73 -2.63 0.29
C MET A 143 5.61 -4.16 0.46
N GLN A 144 6.74 -4.85 0.54
CA GLN A 144 6.80 -6.30 0.73
C GLN A 144 6.23 -6.72 2.08
N SER A 145 6.58 -5.99 3.15
CA SER A 145 6.05 -6.27 4.50
C SER A 145 4.56 -5.94 4.62
N PHE A 146 4.10 -4.84 4.02
CA PHE A 146 2.70 -4.42 4.08
C PHE A 146 1.77 -5.31 3.25
N LEU A 147 2.15 -5.64 2.01
CA LEU A 147 1.38 -6.51 1.13
C LEU A 147 1.59 -7.99 1.40
N ARG A 148 2.59 -8.35 2.21
CA ARG A 148 2.98 -9.74 2.50
C ARG A 148 3.25 -10.51 1.22
N CYS A 149 4.05 -9.91 0.34
CA CYS A 149 4.49 -10.51 -0.91
C CYS A 149 5.99 -10.28 -1.09
N CYS A 150 6.65 -11.16 -1.83
CA CYS A 150 8.08 -11.04 -2.09
C CYS A 150 8.40 -10.69 -3.55
N ALA A 151 7.60 -11.13 -4.52
CA ALA A 151 7.88 -10.94 -5.94
C ALA A 151 6.73 -10.20 -6.64
N ILE A 152 7.05 -9.53 -7.75
CA ILE A 152 6.07 -8.84 -8.60
C ILE A 152 5.15 -9.85 -9.28
N TYR A 153 5.75 -10.92 -9.81
CA TYR A 153 5.06 -12.04 -10.40
C TYR A 153 5.17 -13.26 -9.49
N ASN A 154 4.15 -14.11 -9.51
CA ASN A 154 4.18 -15.38 -8.80
C ASN A 154 5.44 -16.17 -9.20
N LEU A 155 6.15 -16.69 -8.20
CA LEU A 155 7.32 -17.54 -8.39
C LEU A 155 8.56 -16.82 -8.99
N ASP A 156 8.54 -15.48 -9.13
CA ASP A 156 9.63 -14.70 -9.72
C ASP A 156 10.59 -14.09 -8.69
N TRP A 157 10.98 -14.88 -7.69
CA TRP A 157 11.97 -14.49 -6.68
C TRP A 157 13.39 -14.38 -7.27
N HIS A 158 13.64 -15.00 -8.42
CA HIS A 158 14.90 -14.89 -9.14
C HIS A 158 15.17 -13.46 -9.63
N ALA A 159 14.14 -12.62 -9.75
CA ALA A 159 14.30 -11.21 -10.08
C ALA A 159 15.25 -10.48 -9.13
N TYR A 160 15.34 -10.90 -7.86
CA TYR A 160 16.30 -10.33 -6.89
C TYR A 160 17.76 -10.46 -7.32
N LYS A 161 18.12 -11.50 -8.08
CA LYS A 161 19.51 -11.70 -8.57
C LYS A 161 20.02 -10.52 -9.40
N ASN A 162 19.11 -9.78 -10.04
CA ASN A 162 19.44 -8.63 -10.90
C ASN A 162 19.45 -7.30 -10.14
N THR A 163 19.23 -7.30 -8.82
CA THR A 163 19.14 -6.08 -8.00
C THR A 163 20.50 -5.63 -7.47
N VAL A 164 20.63 -4.33 -7.18
CA VAL A 164 21.81 -3.77 -6.52
C VAL A 164 21.98 -4.38 -5.12
N TRP A 165 20.89 -4.61 -4.39
CA TRP A 165 20.89 -5.25 -3.07
C TRP A 165 21.53 -6.65 -3.13
N PHE A 166 21.17 -7.47 -4.11
CA PHE A 166 21.71 -8.83 -4.20
C PHE A 166 23.21 -8.81 -4.48
N ARG A 167 23.64 -7.94 -5.39
CA ARG A 167 25.07 -7.75 -5.71
C ARG A 167 25.84 -7.30 -4.49
N THR A 168 25.33 -6.31 -3.76
CA THR A 168 25.99 -5.68 -2.60
C THR A 168 26.03 -6.62 -1.40
N THR A 169 24.92 -7.31 -1.11
CA THR A 169 24.78 -8.24 0.01
C THR A 169 25.66 -9.48 -0.18
N ASN A 170 25.75 -9.98 -1.41
CA ASN A 170 26.56 -11.15 -1.74
C ASN A 170 27.94 -10.78 -2.33
N MET A 171 28.45 -9.54 -2.16
CA MET A 171 29.74 -9.11 -2.74
C MET A 171 30.89 -10.03 -2.34
N GLN A 172 30.93 -10.48 -1.10
CA GLN A 172 31.98 -11.37 -0.58
C GLN A 172 32.02 -12.74 -1.29
N LEU A 173 30.93 -13.14 -1.95
CA LEU A 173 30.83 -14.34 -2.78
C LEU A 173 31.20 -14.08 -4.25
N HIS A 174 31.09 -12.83 -4.72
CA HIS A 174 31.37 -12.42 -6.10
C HIS A 174 32.80 -11.89 -6.31
N GLU A 175 33.44 -11.33 -5.29
CA GLU A 175 34.79 -10.75 -5.36
C GLU A 175 35.90 -11.81 -5.49
N LYS A 176 35.60 -13.04 -5.12
CA LYS A 176 36.40 -14.19 -5.52
C LYS A 176 35.70 -14.77 -6.75
N ASP A 177 36.39 -14.86 -7.89
CA ASP A 177 35.99 -15.74 -9.02
C ASP A 177 35.89 -17.23 -8.62
N VAL A 178 36.13 -17.51 -7.34
CA VAL A 178 35.70 -18.68 -6.63
C VAL A 178 34.35 -18.32 -6.01
N LEU A 179 33.22 -18.86 -6.53
CA LEU A 179 32.08 -19.15 -5.64
C LEU A 179 32.74 -19.72 -4.38
N LEU A 180 32.79 -18.98 -3.26
CA LEU A 180 33.35 -19.53 -2.01
C LEU A 180 32.74 -20.91 -1.93
N PRO A 181 33.55 -21.98 -1.97
CA PRO A 181 33.02 -23.29 -2.19
C PRO A 181 31.96 -23.45 -1.13
N VAL A 182 30.71 -23.50 -1.60
CA VAL A 182 29.69 -24.43 -1.15
C VAL A 182 30.42 -25.43 -0.30
N ILE A 183 30.22 -25.39 1.02
CA ILE A 183 31.05 -26.19 1.92
C ILE A 183 30.84 -27.63 1.47
N ALA A 184 31.79 -28.14 0.68
CA ALA A 184 31.78 -29.49 0.21
C ALA A 184 32.36 -30.26 1.39
N GLU A 185 31.56 -30.41 2.44
CA GLU A 185 31.84 -31.44 3.41
C GLU A 185 31.69 -32.75 2.65
N THR A 186 32.84 -33.36 2.35
CA THR A 186 32.90 -34.74 1.92
C THR A 186 32.39 -35.60 3.07
N VAL A 187 31.07 -35.77 3.14
CA VAL A 187 30.49 -36.85 3.92
C VAL A 187 30.96 -38.13 3.24
N HIS A 188 31.57 -38.99 4.03
CA HIS A 188 32.00 -40.33 3.65
C HIS A 188 31.07 -40.94 2.58
N HIS A 189 31.68 -41.41 1.48
CA HIS A 189 31.03 -42.06 0.34
C HIS A 189 30.27 -41.13 -0.63
N SER A 190 31.01 -40.60 -1.63
CA SER A 190 30.55 -40.36 -3.02
C SER A 190 29.24 -39.58 -3.26
N SER A 191 28.90 -38.58 -2.44
CA SER A 191 27.91 -37.57 -2.81
C SER A 191 28.33 -36.19 -2.35
N CYS A 192 28.59 -35.29 -3.30
CA CYS A 192 28.76 -33.87 -3.03
C CYS A 192 27.37 -33.27 -2.83
N VAL A 193 26.98 -33.00 -1.58
CA VAL A 193 25.81 -32.16 -1.29
C VAL A 193 26.28 -30.71 -1.34
N SER A 194 25.70 -29.92 -2.24
CA SER A 194 26.03 -28.50 -2.33
C SER A 194 25.32 -27.74 -1.19
N VAL A 195 25.99 -27.56 -0.05
CA VAL A 195 25.49 -26.72 1.04
C VAL A 195 25.75 -25.24 0.69
N ALA A 196 24.68 -24.48 0.47
CA ALA A 196 24.74 -23.02 0.34
C ALA A 196 25.49 -22.44 1.55
N SER A 197 26.47 -21.56 1.32
CA SER A 197 27.16 -20.90 2.44
C SER A 197 26.12 -20.21 3.34
N PRO A 198 26.27 -20.25 4.68
CA PRO A 198 25.32 -19.61 5.60
C PRO A 198 25.22 -18.08 5.39
N PHE A 199 26.14 -17.51 4.62
CA PHE A 199 26.23 -16.08 4.27
C PHE A 199 25.56 -15.73 2.93
N TYR A 200 25.07 -16.70 2.17
CA TYR A 200 24.40 -16.44 0.89
C TYR A 200 22.93 -16.09 1.14
N LEU A 201 22.52 -14.90 0.73
CA LEU A 201 21.16 -14.40 0.90
C LEU A 201 20.48 -14.29 -0.47
N SER A 202 19.42 -15.07 -0.69
CA SER A 202 18.59 -15.07 -1.90
C SER A 202 17.62 -13.88 -1.96
N VAL A 203 17.04 -13.50 -0.82
CA VAL A 203 15.94 -12.53 -0.71
C VAL A 203 16.12 -11.63 0.52
N PRO A 204 15.57 -10.40 0.50
CA PRO A 204 15.64 -9.51 1.65
C PRO A 204 14.77 -9.99 2.81
N GLN A 205 15.07 -9.51 4.03
CA GLN A 205 14.36 -9.89 5.24
C GLN A 205 12.87 -9.49 5.23
N SER A 206 12.53 -8.42 4.50
CA SER A 206 11.15 -7.96 4.26
C SER A 206 10.28 -8.98 3.52
N CYS A 207 10.88 -9.93 2.79
CA CYS A 207 10.17 -11.07 2.19
C CYS A 207 9.83 -12.19 3.17
N CYS A 208 10.38 -12.16 4.39
CA CYS A 208 10.24 -13.25 5.34
C CYS A 208 8.95 -13.18 6.12
N TYR A 209 8.30 -14.33 6.28
CA TYR A 209 7.06 -14.48 6.99
C TYR A 209 7.24 -14.15 8.48
N THR A 210 6.53 -13.12 8.92
CA THR A 210 6.42 -12.76 10.34
C THR A 210 5.23 -13.46 10.97
N LEU A 211 5.38 -13.88 12.22
CA LEU A 211 4.27 -14.45 12.98
C LEU A 211 3.19 -13.39 13.21
N LEU A 212 1.95 -13.84 13.32
CA LEU A 212 0.82 -12.98 13.64
C LEU A 212 0.59 -13.03 15.13
N ASP A 213 0.38 -11.87 15.73
CA ASP A 213 -0.11 -11.78 17.10
C ASP A 213 -1.52 -12.39 17.16
N ALA A 214 -1.70 -13.40 18.00
CA ALA A 214 -2.96 -14.11 18.14
C ALA A 214 -4.09 -13.23 18.70
N LEU A 215 -3.77 -12.15 19.43
CA LEU A 215 -4.79 -11.24 19.96
C LEU A 215 -5.22 -10.18 18.95
N THR A 216 -4.27 -9.62 18.20
CA THR A 216 -4.51 -8.41 17.40
C THR A 216 -4.55 -8.69 15.89
N GLY A 217 -4.03 -9.85 15.45
CA GLY A 217 -3.93 -10.21 14.03
C GLY A 217 -2.88 -9.41 13.26
N TYR A 218 -2.11 -8.56 13.95
CA TYR A 218 -1.04 -7.76 13.36
C TYR A 218 0.27 -8.56 13.26
N PRO A 219 1.14 -8.24 12.29
CA PRO A 219 2.46 -8.87 12.19
C PRO A 219 3.31 -8.48 13.40
N THR A 220 4.02 -9.45 13.97
CA THR A 220 5.02 -9.24 15.01
C THR A 220 6.40 -9.05 14.40
N ASP A 221 7.36 -8.57 15.19
CA ASP A 221 8.77 -8.51 14.78
C ASP A 221 9.47 -9.88 14.81
N THR A 222 8.73 -10.97 15.05
CA THR A 222 9.27 -12.33 15.15
C THR A 222 9.02 -13.09 13.86
N TYR A 223 10.10 -13.48 13.18
CA TYR A 223 10.04 -14.32 11.99
C TYR A 223 9.77 -15.78 12.34
N ARG A 224 9.08 -16.50 11.45
CA ARG A 224 8.92 -17.96 11.57
C ARG A 224 10.26 -18.67 11.52
N ASP A 225 11.05 -18.37 10.49
CA ASP A 225 12.42 -18.87 10.31
C ASP A 225 13.17 -17.94 9.33
N GLN A 226 13.87 -16.95 9.87
CA GLN A 226 14.57 -15.95 9.06
C GLN A 226 15.70 -16.58 8.23
N THR A 227 16.48 -17.49 8.82
CA THR A 227 17.63 -18.11 8.15
C THR A 227 17.15 -18.98 6.99
N ARG A 228 16.11 -19.80 7.20
CA ARG A 228 15.52 -20.59 6.11
C ARG A 228 14.88 -19.70 5.05
N CYS A 229 14.21 -18.62 5.44
CA CYS A 229 13.66 -17.66 4.50
C CYS A 229 14.73 -17.11 3.54
N GLN A 230 15.81 -16.54 4.07
CA GLN A 230 16.79 -15.81 3.27
C GLN A 230 17.77 -16.71 2.52
N ASN A 231 18.08 -17.91 3.05
CA ASN A 231 19.06 -18.81 2.42
C ASN A 231 18.45 -19.77 1.40
N TRP A 232 17.12 -19.76 1.22
CA TRP A 232 16.45 -20.71 0.35
C TRP A 232 16.73 -20.44 -1.14
N GLN A 233 17.33 -21.42 -1.82
CA GLN A 233 17.74 -21.32 -3.22
C GLN A 233 16.73 -21.88 -4.23
N TYR A 234 15.67 -22.55 -3.77
CA TYR A 234 14.73 -23.25 -4.66
C TYR A 234 13.41 -22.50 -4.86
N GLY A 235 13.24 -21.33 -4.23
CA GLY A 235 12.05 -20.51 -4.39
C GLY A 235 10.77 -21.03 -3.72
N PRO A 236 9.66 -20.31 -3.90
CA PRO A 236 8.33 -20.75 -3.49
C PRO A 236 7.92 -22.05 -4.22
N PRO A 237 7.21 -22.98 -3.56
CA PRO A 237 6.80 -24.23 -4.17
C PRO A 237 5.81 -23.97 -5.32
N LEU A 238 6.04 -24.64 -6.46
CA LEU A 238 5.07 -24.70 -7.57
C LEU A 238 3.91 -25.67 -7.30
N TYR A 239 4.06 -26.59 -6.34
CA TYR A 239 3.19 -27.74 -6.14
C TYR A 239 2.84 -27.91 -4.65
N THR A 240 1.71 -28.56 -4.37
CA THR A 240 1.27 -28.91 -3.01
C THR A 240 2.19 -29.93 -2.33
N ASP A 241 3.00 -30.62 -3.11
CA ASP A 241 3.90 -31.68 -2.67
C ASP A 241 5.34 -31.37 -3.10
N GLY A 242 6.29 -31.45 -2.16
CA GLY A 242 7.72 -31.23 -2.39
C GLY A 242 8.40 -30.33 -1.34
N PRO A 243 9.72 -30.09 -1.47
CA PRO A 243 10.45 -29.16 -0.63
C PRO A 243 9.90 -27.74 -0.82
N HIS A 244 9.42 -27.13 0.27
CA HIS A 244 8.84 -25.78 0.27
C HIS A 244 9.49 -24.91 1.35
N ASN A 245 9.40 -23.59 1.21
CA ASN A 245 9.89 -22.63 2.20
C ASN A 245 8.73 -21.89 2.87
N ASP A 246 8.09 -22.49 3.87
CA ASP A 246 6.98 -21.88 4.61
C ASP A 246 7.35 -20.59 5.38
N ALA A 247 8.60 -20.16 5.33
CA ALA A 247 9.08 -18.92 5.94
C ALA A 247 9.15 -17.73 4.96
N LEU A 248 8.70 -17.87 3.70
CA LEU A 248 8.64 -16.78 2.72
C LEU A 248 7.18 -16.33 2.49
N TYR A 249 6.98 -15.05 2.24
CA TYR A 249 5.74 -14.54 1.68
C TYR A 249 5.54 -14.98 0.22
N TYR A 250 4.36 -15.55 -0.07
CA TYR A 250 3.94 -16.03 -1.38
C TYR A 250 2.91 -15.10 -2.02
#